data_AF-A0A432SK93-F1
#
_entry.id   AF-A0A432SK93-F1
#
_cell.length_a   1.000
_cell.length_b   1.000
_cell.length_c   1.000
_cell.angle_alpha   90.00
_cell.angle_beta   90.00
_cell.angle_gamma   90.00
#
_symmetry.space_group_name_H-M   'P 1'
#
loop_
_entity.id
_entity.type
_entity.pdbx_description
1 polymer ?
#
loop_
_entity_poly.entity_id
_entity_poly.type
_entity_poly.pdbx_seq_one_letter_code
_entity_poly.pdbx_strand_id
1 'polypeptide(L)'
;RTLTTELQAISPNPLLIALDQEGGRVARMKPEDGFIATPSAAYLAAATDDTLAKRAYARMAKELHDHGITCNFAPVVDLARNPKNKVIVGLERAYAQDPDTVVHYATILMEAQQQQGIISVLKHFPGHGSSLGDSHAGFVDVTQTWSPIELEPYRRLIHQNNVAMIMTAHVYNAHLDAAYPATLSHKINTGLLRHTLHYRGVIISDDLQMHAISKQYDLNTTLTLAINAGVDMLLFGNQLAHNSIAQLVETIAALVRTQAIPITRIQESYRRINALLQRSDIPLSIIDRPIDFGTKRLAMTRQYIQQHYDRNVSTITIEPKIIVLHWTAVMDENDAFKRLQGETLFRDRSDIADAGQLNVSAHFMVARDGTIYRLMPETWMARHVIGLNYSSIGIENVGGEDNIKEDLTPAQVRANIALVRYLKQKYPGIKYLIGHHEYRAMESTPLWLETDQSYRTRKKDPGETFMSQVRRGVRDLMLQQPPRKAE
;
A
#
# COMPACT_ATOMS: atom_id res chain seq x y z
N ARG A 1 -12.72 9.31 9.93
CA ARG A 1 -12.93 9.04 8.49
C ARG A 1 -13.01 10.32 7.65
N THR A 2 -13.85 11.32 7.96
CA THR A 2 -13.90 12.58 7.17
C THR A 2 -12.53 13.24 7.05
N LEU A 3 -11.85 13.47 8.17
CA LEU A 3 -10.50 14.04 8.21
C LEU A 3 -9.50 13.26 7.33
N THR A 4 -9.46 11.93 7.44
CA THR A 4 -8.52 11.11 6.68
C THR A 4 -8.81 11.13 5.19
N THR A 5 -10.09 11.14 4.81
CA THR A 5 -10.49 11.28 3.40
C THR A 5 -10.09 12.64 2.83
N GLU A 6 -10.31 13.72 3.57
CA GLU A 6 -9.93 15.08 3.14
C GLU A 6 -8.40 15.21 3.00
N LEU A 7 -7.63 14.71 3.97
CA LEU A 7 -6.17 14.70 3.90
C LEU A 7 -5.66 13.95 2.67
N GLN A 8 -6.23 12.77 2.37
CA GLN A 8 -5.87 12.01 1.17
C GLN A 8 -6.25 12.75 -0.11
N ALA A 9 -7.41 13.42 -0.14
CA ALA A 9 -7.89 14.14 -1.33
C ALA A 9 -7.02 15.37 -1.68
N ILE A 10 -6.40 16.01 -0.68
CA ILE A 10 -5.51 17.17 -0.89
C ILE A 10 -4.15 16.76 -1.46
N SER A 11 -3.71 15.53 -1.21
CA SER A 11 -2.39 15.06 -1.62
C SER A 11 -2.43 14.34 -2.98
N PRO A 12 -1.57 14.70 -3.95
CA PRO A 12 -1.47 13.98 -5.22
C PRO A 12 -0.89 12.56 -5.06
N ASN A 13 -0.17 12.31 -3.96
CA ASN A 13 0.41 11.01 -3.59
C ASN A 13 -0.29 10.45 -2.34
N PRO A 14 -0.47 9.12 -2.22
CA PRO A 14 -1.03 8.53 -1.00
C PRO A 14 -0.23 8.95 0.24
N LEU A 15 -0.93 9.48 1.25
CA LEU A 15 -0.35 9.82 2.54
C LEU A 15 -0.31 8.59 3.44
N LEU A 16 0.75 8.47 4.24
CA LEU A 16 0.74 7.60 5.42
C LEU A 16 0.01 8.34 6.54
N ILE A 17 -1.18 7.87 6.90
CA ILE A 17 -1.92 8.37 8.05
C ILE A 17 -1.64 7.42 9.20
N ALA A 18 -0.87 7.92 10.17
CA ALA A 18 -0.33 7.14 11.28
C ALA A 18 -0.84 7.60 12.65
N LEU A 19 -0.85 6.67 13.61
CA LEU A 19 -1.03 6.95 15.04
C LEU A 19 -0.34 5.90 15.91
N ASP A 20 -0.29 6.15 17.21
CA ASP A 20 0.06 5.18 18.23
C ASP A 20 -1.21 4.49 18.78
N GLN A 21 -1.63 3.40 18.13
CA GLN A 21 -2.66 2.50 18.63
C GLN A 21 -2.04 1.18 19.08
N GLU A 22 -1.40 1.17 20.25
CA GLU A 22 -0.76 -0.03 20.81
C GLU A 22 -1.76 -0.91 21.57
N GLY A 23 -2.79 -0.27 22.14
CA GLY A 23 -3.70 -0.86 23.11
C GLY A 23 -3.33 -0.46 24.54
N GLY A 24 -4.19 -0.81 25.49
CA GLY A 24 -4.02 -0.42 26.90
C GLY A 24 -3.96 1.10 27.06
N ARG A 25 -2.89 1.59 27.70
CA ARG A 25 -2.73 3.00 28.06
C ARG A 25 -2.22 3.88 26.92
N VAL A 26 -1.65 3.29 25.86
CA VAL A 26 -1.17 4.02 24.68
C VAL A 26 -2.11 3.72 23.52
N ALA A 27 -3.20 4.49 23.49
CA ALA A 27 -4.22 4.45 22.45
C ALA A 27 -4.68 5.88 22.15
N ARG A 28 -4.77 6.25 20.87
CA ARG A 28 -5.34 7.54 20.45
C ARG A 28 -6.81 7.42 20.13
N MET A 29 -7.26 6.26 19.65
CA MET A 29 -8.67 5.92 19.46
C MET A 29 -9.16 5.23 20.74
N LYS A 30 -9.87 5.98 21.58
CA LYS A 30 -10.27 5.55 22.93
C LYS A 30 -11.77 5.25 23.04
N PRO A 31 -12.18 4.39 23.99
CA PRO A 31 -13.59 4.12 24.26
C PRO A 31 -14.42 5.34 24.66
N GLU A 32 -13.83 6.29 25.37
CA GLU A 32 -14.47 7.55 25.74
C GLU A 32 -14.89 8.39 24.50
N ASP A 33 -14.20 8.19 23.37
CA ASP A 33 -14.50 8.84 22.09
C ASP A 33 -15.33 7.92 21.14
N GLY A 34 -15.80 6.76 21.63
CA GLY A 34 -16.64 5.83 20.88
C GLY A 34 -15.91 4.69 20.15
N PHE A 35 -14.61 4.54 20.36
CA PHE A 35 -13.79 3.49 19.73
C PHE A 35 -13.71 2.20 20.56
N ILE A 36 -13.26 1.10 19.97
CA ILE A 36 -13.15 -0.16 20.70
C ILE A 36 -11.97 -0.15 21.68
N ALA A 37 -12.19 -0.72 22.87
CA ALA A 37 -11.10 -0.97 23.80
C ALA A 37 -10.22 -2.12 23.28
N THR A 38 -8.89 -1.90 23.24
CA THR A 38 -7.91 -2.97 23.04
C THR A 38 -7.11 -3.18 24.32
N PRO A 39 -6.98 -4.42 24.84
CA PRO A 39 -6.13 -4.70 26.00
C PRO A 39 -4.65 -4.34 25.79
N SER A 40 -3.90 -4.20 26.88
CA SER A 40 -2.46 -3.92 26.84
C SER A 40 -1.67 -5.14 26.34
N ALA A 41 -0.46 -4.89 25.81
CA ALA A 41 0.43 -5.95 25.34
C ALA A 41 0.79 -6.93 26.48
N ALA A 42 1.08 -6.39 27.68
CA ALA A 42 1.38 -7.21 28.85
C ALA A 42 0.19 -8.09 29.25
N TYR A 43 -1.05 -7.56 29.20
CA TYR A 43 -2.24 -8.35 29.51
C TYR A 43 -2.46 -9.49 28.50
N LEU A 44 -2.34 -9.19 27.20
CA LEU A 44 -2.55 -10.21 26.15
C LEU A 44 -1.53 -11.34 26.25
N ALA A 45 -0.27 -11.02 26.56
CA ALA A 45 0.77 -12.01 26.77
C ALA A 45 0.54 -12.82 28.05
N ALA A 46 0.20 -12.16 29.17
CA ALA A 46 -0.06 -12.83 30.44
C ALA A 46 -1.29 -13.75 30.41
N ALA A 47 -2.27 -13.46 29.56
CA ALA A 47 -3.44 -14.32 29.37
C ALA A 47 -3.09 -15.66 28.71
N THR A 48 -1.98 -15.75 27.96
CA THR A 48 -1.54 -16.96 27.23
C THR A 48 -2.62 -17.55 26.29
N ASP A 49 -3.52 -16.69 25.80
CA ASP A 49 -4.62 -17.05 24.90
C ASP A 49 -4.45 -16.35 23.54
N ASP A 50 -3.91 -17.10 22.57
CA ASP A 50 -3.75 -16.64 21.18
C ASP A 50 -5.08 -16.24 20.53
N THR A 51 -6.18 -16.89 20.89
CA THR A 51 -7.50 -16.58 20.32
C THR A 51 -7.98 -15.21 20.78
N LEU A 52 -7.72 -14.88 22.06
CA LEU A 52 -7.99 -13.55 22.60
C LEU A 52 -7.15 -12.49 21.89
N ALA A 53 -5.84 -12.70 21.75
CA ALA A 53 -4.95 -11.76 21.07
C ALA A 53 -5.32 -11.56 19.60
N LYS A 54 -5.53 -12.65 18.84
CA LYS A 54 -5.97 -12.60 17.44
C LYS A 54 -7.28 -11.82 17.28
N ARG A 55 -8.27 -12.06 18.15
CA ARG A 55 -9.56 -11.36 18.12
C ARG A 55 -9.42 -9.87 18.47
N ALA A 56 -8.62 -9.55 19.49
CA ALA A 56 -8.37 -8.16 19.89
C ALA A 56 -7.71 -7.38 18.75
N TYR A 57 -6.62 -7.92 18.18
CA TYR A 57 -5.87 -7.25 17.12
C TYR A 57 -6.59 -7.22 15.78
N ALA A 58 -7.36 -8.25 15.41
CA ALA A 58 -8.20 -8.19 14.20
C ALA A 58 -9.25 -7.08 14.29
N ARG A 59 -9.88 -6.89 15.46
CA ARG A 59 -10.84 -5.80 15.66
C ARG A 59 -10.15 -4.43 15.63
N MET A 60 -8.99 -4.27 16.29
CA MET A 60 -8.22 -3.02 16.26
C MET A 60 -7.85 -2.68 14.82
N ALA A 61 -7.22 -3.61 14.09
CA ALA A 61 -6.80 -3.39 12.71
C ALA A 61 -8.00 -3.04 11.81
N LYS A 62 -9.15 -3.69 12.00
CA LYS A 62 -10.36 -3.34 11.26
C LYS A 62 -10.84 -1.93 11.58
N GLU A 63 -10.88 -1.53 12.85
CA GLU A 63 -11.30 -0.19 13.23
C GLU A 63 -10.39 0.89 12.66
N LEU A 64 -9.07 0.68 12.71
CA LEU A 64 -8.08 1.56 12.09
C LEU A 64 -8.35 1.71 10.58
N HIS A 65 -8.55 0.61 9.87
CA HIS A 65 -8.87 0.60 8.44
C HIS A 65 -10.17 1.36 8.13
N ASP A 66 -11.24 1.07 8.87
CA ASP A 66 -12.55 1.71 8.68
C ASP A 66 -12.47 3.25 8.87
N HIS A 67 -11.48 3.73 9.62
CA HIS A 67 -11.22 5.14 9.86
C HIS A 67 -10.19 5.76 8.92
N GLY A 68 -9.68 5.02 7.92
CA GLY A 68 -8.74 5.52 6.92
C GLY A 68 -7.30 5.63 7.40
N ILE A 69 -6.95 4.94 8.50
CA ILE A 69 -5.58 4.83 8.98
C ILE A 69 -4.84 3.81 8.13
N THR A 70 -3.63 4.16 7.70
CA THR A 70 -2.81 3.32 6.81
C THR A 70 -1.51 2.85 7.47
N CYS A 71 -1.16 3.39 8.63
CA CYS A 71 0.04 3.05 9.37
C CYS A 71 -0.26 3.08 10.88
N ASN A 72 0.27 2.14 11.64
CA ASN A 72 0.17 2.12 13.09
C ASN A 72 1.56 1.95 13.66
N PHE A 73 1.94 2.83 14.58
CA PHE A 73 3.20 2.76 15.31
C PHE A 73 3.13 1.68 16.39
N ALA A 74 2.96 0.44 15.96
CA ALA A 74 2.94 -0.78 16.75
C ALA A 74 3.33 -1.96 15.83
N PRO A 75 3.83 -3.09 16.37
CA PRO A 75 4.00 -3.43 17.80
C PRO A 75 5.20 -2.77 18.49
N VAL A 76 5.11 -2.65 19.82
CA VAL A 76 6.27 -2.43 20.69
C VAL A 76 6.97 -3.77 20.90
N VAL A 77 8.24 -3.85 20.50
CA VAL A 77 9.05 -5.08 20.59
C VAL A 77 10.18 -4.96 21.62
N ASP A 78 10.09 -3.95 22.49
CA ASP A 78 10.96 -3.80 23.64
C ASP A 78 10.75 -4.95 24.65
N LEU A 79 11.84 -5.45 25.22
CA LEU A 79 11.79 -6.50 26.25
C LEU A 79 11.53 -5.88 27.63
N ALA A 80 10.59 -6.42 28.40
CA ALA A 80 10.18 -5.94 29.74
C ALA A 80 11.21 -6.21 30.86
N ARG A 81 12.51 -6.07 30.59
CA ARG A 81 13.61 -6.57 31.44
C ARG A 81 13.86 -5.75 32.70
N ASN A 82 13.50 -4.47 32.68
CA ASN A 82 13.67 -3.61 33.84
C ASN A 82 12.31 -3.27 34.45
N PRO A 83 11.94 -3.86 35.61
CA PRO A 83 10.64 -3.61 36.24
C PRO A 83 10.49 -2.15 36.75
N LYS A 84 11.60 -1.40 36.86
CA LYS A 84 11.56 0.02 37.22
C LYS A 84 11.33 0.94 36.02
N ASN A 85 11.30 0.40 34.80
CA ASN A 85 11.02 1.15 33.59
C ASN A 85 9.56 1.64 33.62
N LYS A 86 9.35 2.96 33.68
CA LYS A 86 8.00 3.55 33.77
C LYS A 86 7.30 3.67 32.41
N VAL A 87 8.06 3.77 31.32
CA VAL A 87 7.54 4.14 29.99
C VAL A 87 7.10 2.91 29.18
N ILE A 88 7.79 1.79 29.34
CA ILE A 88 7.50 0.51 28.66
C ILE A 88 6.78 -0.44 29.62
N VAL A 89 7.40 -0.77 30.77
CA VAL A 89 6.83 -1.74 31.70
C VAL A 89 5.69 -1.14 32.52
N GLY A 90 5.90 0.06 33.09
CA GLY A 90 4.88 0.74 33.90
C GLY A 90 3.59 1.10 33.16
N LEU A 91 3.65 1.23 31.82
CA LEU A 91 2.48 1.45 30.97
C LEU A 91 1.96 0.18 30.29
N GLU A 92 2.53 -0.99 30.62
CA GLU A 92 2.14 -2.31 30.10
C GLU A 92 2.28 -2.45 28.57
N ARG A 93 3.26 -1.75 27.97
CA ARG A 93 3.47 -1.71 26.52
C ARG A 93 4.27 -2.89 25.97
N ALA A 94 5.11 -3.51 26.78
CA ALA A 94 5.88 -4.68 26.39
C ALA A 94 5.13 -5.98 26.69
N TYR A 95 5.23 -6.95 25.77
CA TYR A 95 4.60 -8.26 25.93
C TYR A 95 5.25 -9.10 27.04
N ALA A 96 6.59 -9.19 27.05
CA ALA A 96 7.31 -10.08 27.95
C ALA A 96 8.79 -9.68 28.10
N GLN A 97 9.51 -10.41 28.96
CA GLN A 97 10.96 -10.25 29.13
C GLN A 97 11.76 -11.03 28.10
N ASP A 98 11.23 -12.16 27.63
CA ASP A 98 11.88 -13.05 26.68
C ASP A 98 11.53 -12.69 25.22
N PRO A 99 12.49 -12.79 24.29
CA PRO A 99 12.25 -12.51 22.88
C PRO A 99 11.22 -13.40 22.21
N ASP A 100 11.06 -14.66 22.64
CA ASP A 100 10.12 -15.61 22.01
C ASP A 100 8.68 -15.12 22.11
N THR A 101 8.25 -14.78 23.32
CA THR A 101 6.91 -14.27 23.59
C THR A 101 6.67 -12.93 22.88
N VAL A 102 7.67 -12.04 22.88
CA VAL A 102 7.57 -10.75 22.18
C VAL A 102 7.39 -10.95 20.67
N VAL A 103 8.20 -11.81 20.04
CA VAL A 103 8.10 -12.09 18.59
C VAL A 103 6.76 -12.73 18.24
N HIS A 104 6.28 -13.66 19.08
CA HIS A 104 5.01 -14.35 18.87
C HIS A 104 3.82 -13.37 18.82
N TYR A 105 3.63 -12.56 19.86
CA TYR A 105 2.50 -11.62 19.91
C TYR A 105 2.66 -10.44 18.96
N ALA A 106 3.89 -9.95 18.74
CA ALA A 106 4.15 -8.94 17.72
C ALA A 106 3.74 -9.44 16.32
N THR A 107 4.02 -10.71 16.01
CA THR A 107 3.62 -11.34 14.74
C THR A 107 2.10 -11.35 14.59
N ILE A 108 1.35 -11.72 15.64
CA ILE A 108 -0.13 -11.73 15.60
C ILE A 108 -0.67 -10.32 15.27
N LEU A 109 -0.14 -9.27 15.90
CA LEU A 109 -0.57 -7.90 15.61
C LEU A 109 -0.20 -7.49 14.18
N MET A 110 1.04 -7.77 13.75
CA MET A 110 1.50 -7.43 12.41
C MET A 110 0.66 -8.11 11.32
N GLU A 111 0.33 -9.39 11.48
CA GLU A 111 -0.54 -10.12 10.55
C GLU A 111 -1.95 -9.53 10.51
N ALA A 112 -2.53 -9.20 11.67
CA ALA A 112 -3.85 -8.59 11.73
C ALA A 112 -3.88 -7.21 11.04
N GLN A 113 -2.85 -6.40 11.24
CA GLN A 113 -2.68 -5.12 10.57
C GLN A 113 -2.50 -5.28 9.06
N GLN A 114 -1.64 -6.22 8.64
CA GLN A 114 -1.38 -6.49 7.22
C GLN A 114 -2.65 -6.93 6.49
N GLN A 115 -3.48 -7.78 7.10
CA GLN A 115 -4.78 -8.20 6.53
C GLN A 115 -5.76 -7.05 6.28
N GLN A 116 -5.56 -5.91 6.94
CA GLN A 116 -6.36 -4.69 6.78
C GLN A 116 -5.61 -3.59 6.02
N GLY A 117 -4.41 -3.87 5.52
CA GLY A 117 -3.59 -2.92 4.77
C GLY A 117 -2.90 -1.86 5.60
N ILE A 118 -2.73 -2.13 6.89
CA ILE A 118 -2.09 -1.21 7.83
C ILE A 118 -0.62 -1.57 7.96
N ILE A 119 0.24 -0.60 7.69
CA ILE A 119 1.67 -0.73 7.89
C ILE A 119 1.98 -0.79 9.40
N SER A 120 2.65 -1.86 9.83
CA SER A 120 3.20 -1.98 11.18
C SER A 120 4.58 -1.36 11.28
N VAL A 121 4.88 -0.77 12.43
CA VAL A 121 6.19 -0.17 12.74
C VAL A 121 6.72 -0.75 14.02
N LEU A 122 7.82 -1.52 13.94
CA LEU A 122 8.48 -2.04 15.13
C LEU A 122 9.14 -0.89 15.90
N LYS A 123 8.99 -0.87 17.22
CA LYS A 123 9.62 0.16 18.05
C LYS A 123 9.99 -0.34 19.46
N HIS A 124 10.98 0.23 20.14
CA HIS A 124 11.80 1.39 19.71
C HIS A 124 13.27 0.95 19.58
N PHE A 125 13.82 0.97 18.37
CA PHE A 125 15.15 0.42 18.09
C PHE A 125 16.27 1.29 18.72
N PRO A 126 17.32 0.73 19.36
CA PRO A 126 17.72 -0.68 19.46
C PRO A 126 17.21 -1.43 20.70
N GLY A 127 16.15 -0.94 21.34
CA GLY A 127 15.61 -1.44 22.59
C GLY A 127 15.53 -0.35 23.66
N HIS A 128 14.33 -0.11 24.18
CA HIS A 128 14.05 0.88 25.23
C HIS A 128 13.63 0.25 26.57
N GLY A 129 13.27 -1.05 26.56
CA GLY A 129 12.65 -1.74 27.70
C GLY A 129 13.53 -1.90 28.95
N SER A 130 14.85 -1.70 28.82
CA SER A 130 15.78 -1.69 29.95
C SER A 130 15.99 -0.31 30.59
N SER A 131 15.46 0.77 30.00
CA SER A 131 15.73 2.14 30.47
C SER A 131 15.14 2.44 31.86
N LEU A 132 15.75 3.40 32.56
CA LEU A 132 15.23 3.97 33.81
C LEU A 132 14.61 5.36 33.62
N GLY A 133 14.99 6.05 32.55
CA GLY A 133 14.50 7.39 32.20
C GLY A 133 13.41 7.37 31.14
N ASP A 134 12.78 8.53 30.99
CA ASP A 134 11.77 8.84 29.97
C ASP A 134 12.34 9.85 28.97
N SER A 135 12.36 9.46 27.70
CA SER A 135 12.88 10.27 26.59
C SER A 135 12.03 11.52 26.31
N HIS A 136 10.77 11.55 26.76
CA HIS A 136 9.93 12.75 26.75
C HIS A 136 10.42 13.78 27.78
N ALA A 137 10.96 13.30 28.91
CA ALA A 137 11.41 14.15 30.02
C ALA A 137 12.85 14.64 29.83
N GLY A 138 13.71 13.85 29.18
CA GLY A 138 15.11 14.23 28.93
C GLY A 138 15.96 13.09 28.41
N PHE A 139 17.28 13.25 28.52
CA PHE A 139 18.27 12.28 28.07
C PHE A 139 18.12 10.92 28.78
N VAL A 140 18.13 9.83 28.02
CA VAL A 140 18.00 8.46 28.54
C VAL A 140 19.26 7.67 28.21
N ASP A 141 20.04 7.34 29.25
CA ASP A 141 21.22 6.49 29.13
C ASP A 141 20.85 5.03 29.49
N VAL A 142 21.09 4.11 28.55
CA VAL A 142 20.90 2.67 28.73
C VAL A 142 22.21 1.88 28.70
N THR A 143 23.37 2.55 28.75
CA THR A 143 24.70 1.93 28.63
C THR A 143 24.88 0.72 29.56
N GLN A 144 24.43 0.84 30.81
CA GLN A 144 24.60 -0.21 31.82
C GLN A 144 23.46 -1.24 31.86
N THR A 145 22.30 -0.93 31.28
CA THR A 145 21.09 -1.75 31.41
C THR A 145 20.77 -2.51 30.13
N TRP A 146 21.17 -1.99 28.98
CA TRP A 146 20.95 -2.58 27.68
C TRP A 146 21.85 -3.80 27.47
N SER A 147 21.35 -4.82 26.78
CA SER A 147 22.21 -5.90 26.28
C SER A 147 21.76 -6.40 24.90
N PRO A 148 22.64 -7.11 24.16
CA PRO A 148 22.37 -7.51 22.78
C PRO A 148 21.09 -8.34 22.56
N ILE A 149 20.55 -8.97 23.61
CA ILE A 149 19.28 -9.71 23.52
C ILE A 149 18.10 -8.81 23.14
N GLU A 150 18.16 -7.50 23.39
CA GLU A 150 17.13 -6.54 22.97
C GLU A 150 17.04 -6.40 21.44
N LEU A 151 18.07 -6.83 20.70
CA LEU A 151 18.04 -6.88 19.24
C LEU A 151 17.34 -8.12 18.69
N GLU A 152 17.12 -9.13 19.53
CA GLU A 152 16.64 -10.44 19.10
C GLU A 152 15.23 -10.39 18.49
N PRO A 153 14.25 -9.64 19.05
CA PRO A 153 12.96 -9.46 18.40
C PRO A 153 13.07 -8.85 17.00
N TYR A 154 13.90 -7.82 16.84
CA TYR A 154 14.13 -7.18 15.52
C TYR A 154 14.75 -8.17 14.54
N ARG A 155 15.83 -8.86 14.94
CA ARG A 155 16.51 -9.84 14.10
C ARG A 155 15.53 -10.89 13.57
N ARG A 156 14.72 -11.46 14.45
CA ARG A 156 13.75 -12.51 14.09
C ARG A 156 12.64 -11.97 13.20
N LEU A 157 12.00 -10.87 13.57
CA LEU A 157 10.90 -10.31 12.79
C LEU A 157 11.35 -9.82 11.41
N ILE A 158 12.56 -9.25 11.27
CA ILE A 158 13.12 -8.87 9.97
C ILE A 158 13.30 -10.09 9.05
N HIS A 159 13.68 -11.24 9.59
CA HIS A 159 13.89 -12.47 8.81
C HIS A 159 12.60 -13.27 8.57
N GLN A 160 11.66 -13.24 9.52
CA GLN A 160 10.42 -14.04 9.49
C GLN A 160 9.26 -13.30 8.80
N ASN A 161 9.26 -11.96 8.83
CA ASN A 161 8.13 -11.15 8.40
C ASN A 161 8.59 -10.05 7.43
N ASN A 162 7.66 -9.54 6.63
CA ASN A 162 7.92 -8.41 5.73
C ASN A 162 7.83 -7.06 6.50
N VAL A 163 8.75 -6.84 7.44
CA VAL A 163 8.81 -5.62 8.29
C VAL A 163 8.95 -4.39 7.40
N ALA A 164 7.89 -3.60 7.34
CA ALA A 164 7.79 -2.43 6.49
C ALA A 164 8.58 -1.23 7.02
N MET A 165 8.45 -0.97 8.33
CA MET A 165 9.06 0.17 8.99
C MET A 165 9.62 -0.21 10.37
N ILE A 166 10.69 0.47 10.78
CA ILE A 166 11.25 0.39 12.14
C ILE A 166 11.46 1.81 12.64
N MET A 167 11.00 2.09 13.86
CA MET A 167 11.20 3.37 14.54
C MET A 167 12.44 3.30 15.45
N THR A 168 13.35 4.26 15.30
CA THR A 168 14.53 4.42 16.17
C THR A 168 14.21 5.30 17.39
N ALA A 169 14.77 4.95 18.54
CA ALA A 169 14.56 5.60 19.82
C ALA A 169 15.62 6.67 20.14
N HIS A 170 15.27 7.63 21.01
CA HIS A 170 16.22 8.62 21.55
C HIS A 170 16.98 8.11 22.78
N VAL A 171 17.52 6.90 22.72
CA VAL A 171 18.32 6.30 23.80
C VAL A 171 19.81 6.37 23.51
N TYR A 172 20.62 6.70 24.52
CA TYR A 172 22.07 6.72 24.44
C TYR A 172 22.66 5.42 25.01
N ASN A 173 23.69 4.90 24.34
CA ASN A 173 24.46 3.77 24.81
C ASN A 173 25.93 3.93 24.38
N ALA A 174 26.82 4.21 25.33
CA ALA A 174 28.22 4.49 25.06
C ALA A 174 28.97 3.32 24.43
N HIS A 175 28.50 2.08 24.62
CA HIS A 175 29.10 0.89 24.02
C HIS A 175 28.69 0.69 22.55
N LEU A 176 27.56 1.26 22.13
CA LEU A 176 27.11 1.22 20.73
C LEU A 176 27.59 2.46 19.96
N ASP A 177 27.39 3.64 20.55
CA ASP A 177 27.95 4.90 20.07
C ASP A 177 28.16 5.90 21.22
N ALA A 178 29.42 6.24 21.50
CA ALA A 178 29.79 7.16 22.58
C ALA A 178 29.46 8.64 22.28
N ALA A 179 29.00 8.97 21.07
CA ALA A 179 28.74 10.35 20.67
C ALA A 179 27.25 10.71 20.65
N TYR A 180 26.39 9.80 20.21
CA TYR A 180 25.03 10.15 19.81
C TYR A 180 23.99 9.15 20.32
N PRO A 181 22.76 9.61 20.65
CA PRO A 181 21.65 8.70 20.85
C PRO A 181 21.31 7.95 19.55
N ALA A 182 20.63 6.81 19.67
CA ALA A 182 20.38 5.89 18.56
C ALA A 182 19.79 6.58 17.32
N THR A 183 18.78 7.44 17.47
CA THR A 183 18.19 8.20 16.35
C THR A 183 19.19 9.01 15.53
N LEU A 184 20.25 9.53 16.16
CA LEU A 184 21.26 10.38 15.53
C LEU A 184 22.55 9.60 15.17
N SER A 185 22.61 8.30 15.47
CA SER A 185 23.83 7.50 15.32
C SER A 185 23.85 6.71 14.01
N HIS A 186 24.81 7.01 13.14
CA HIS A 186 25.09 6.19 11.95
C HIS A 186 25.55 4.77 12.33
N LYS A 187 26.29 4.60 13.42
CA LYS A 187 26.73 3.28 13.88
C LYS A 187 25.55 2.38 14.24
N ILE A 188 24.50 2.94 14.81
CA ILE A 188 23.29 2.20 15.22
C ILE A 188 22.34 2.02 14.04
N ASN A 189 21.92 3.10 13.37
CA ASN A 189 20.90 3.01 12.31
C ASN A 189 21.44 2.38 11.02
N THR A 190 22.66 2.73 10.60
CA THR A 190 23.25 2.16 9.38
C THR A 190 24.14 0.96 9.69
N GLY A 191 25.07 1.08 10.65
CA GLY A 191 25.95 -0.03 11.02
C GLY A 191 25.17 -1.24 11.55
N LEU A 192 24.46 -1.08 12.66
CA LEU A 192 23.77 -2.18 13.31
C LEU A 192 22.50 -2.60 12.57
N LEU A 193 21.56 -1.67 12.30
CA LEU A 193 20.27 -2.05 11.71
C LEU A 193 20.36 -2.40 10.22
N ARG A 194 20.98 -1.54 9.39
CA ARG A 194 21.11 -1.83 7.94
C ARG A 194 22.13 -2.91 7.65
N HIS A 195 23.34 -2.83 8.20
CA HIS A 195 24.41 -3.74 7.81
C HIS A 195 24.33 -5.06 8.59
N THR A 196 24.33 -5.02 9.92
CA THR A 196 24.36 -6.25 10.75
C THR A 196 23.04 -7.01 10.73
N LEU A 197 21.89 -6.33 10.92
CA LEU A 197 20.57 -6.97 10.89
C LEU A 197 19.96 -7.04 9.49
N HIS A 198 20.69 -6.61 8.47
CA HIS A 198 20.29 -6.66 7.06
C HIS A 198 18.92 -6.00 6.75
N TYR A 199 18.50 -5.02 7.54
CA TYR A 199 17.21 -4.37 7.33
C TYR A 199 17.19 -3.52 6.05
N ARG A 200 16.13 -3.64 5.23
CA ARG A 200 15.99 -2.93 3.94
C ARG A 200 14.75 -2.04 3.82
N GLY A 201 13.81 -2.12 4.77
CA GLY A 201 12.58 -1.30 4.82
C GLY A 201 12.82 0.15 5.21
N VAL A 202 11.82 0.91 5.65
CA VAL A 202 11.97 2.34 6.00
C VAL A 202 12.36 2.50 7.47
N ILE A 203 13.38 3.33 7.76
CA ILE A 203 13.67 3.76 9.14
C ILE A 203 12.98 5.10 9.39
N ILE A 204 12.18 5.18 10.46
CA ILE A 204 11.54 6.42 10.91
C ILE A 204 12.10 6.84 12.28
N SER A 205 12.25 8.13 12.55
CA SER A 205 12.60 8.58 13.89
C SER A 205 11.40 8.49 14.85
N ASP A 206 11.67 8.36 16.15
CA ASP A 206 10.73 8.85 17.17
C ASP A 206 10.64 10.40 17.10
N ASP A 207 9.72 11.02 17.84
CA ASP A 207 9.45 12.46 17.74
C ASP A 207 10.70 13.30 18.04
N LEU A 208 11.24 13.97 17.03
CA LEU A 208 12.46 14.78 17.15
C LEU A 208 12.25 16.04 18.01
N GLN A 209 11.02 16.35 18.39
CA GLN A 209 10.73 17.42 19.34
C GLN A 209 10.91 17.01 20.80
N MET A 210 11.03 15.72 21.10
CA MET A 210 11.22 15.23 22.46
C MET A 210 12.48 15.79 23.10
N HIS A 211 12.44 16.04 24.41
CA HIS A 211 13.52 16.71 25.14
C HIS A 211 14.85 15.96 25.15
N ALA A 212 14.85 14.63 24.93
CA ALA A 212 16.06 13.86 24.71
C ALA A 212 16.89 14.38 23.52
N ILE A 213 16.25 15.00 22.54
CA ILE A 213 16.88 15.59 21.35
C ILE A 213 16.84 17.13 21.43
N SER A 214 15.65 17.71 21.56
CA SER A 214 15.42 19.16 21.37
C SER A 214 16.12 20.06 22.39
N LYS A 215 16.49 19.54 23.57
CA LYS A 215 17.28 20.28 24.58
C LYS A 215 18.79 20.14 24.40
N GLN A 216 19.24 19.21 23.56
CA GLN A 216 20.66 18.86 23.40
C GLN A 216 21.20 19.26 22.03
N TYR A 217 20.35 19.30 21.00
CA TYR A 217 20.75 19.56 19.63
C TYR A 217 19.85 20.63 19.02
N ASP A 218 20.46 21.55 18.26
CA ASP A 218 19.69 22.47 17.43
C ASP A 218 19.07 21.75 16.22
N LEU A 219 18.18 22.45 15.51
CA LEU A 219 17.45 21.89 14.37
C LEU A 219 18.39 21.44 13.24
N ASN A 220 19.39 22.25 12.89
CA ASN A 220 20.31 21.94 11.80
C ASN A 220 21.11 20.66 12.10
N THR A 221 21.62 20.55 13.33
CA THR A 221 22.37 19.40 13.82
C THR A 221 21.48 18.17 13.86
N THR A 222 20.26 18.30 14.39
CA THR A 222 19.28 17.20 14.46
C THR A 222 18.95 16.64 13.07
N LEU A 223 18.60 17.51 12.11
CA LEU A 223 18.27 17.11 10.74
C LEU A 223 19.48 16.47 10.03
N THR A 224 20.66 17.07 10.16
CA THR A 224 21.90 16.56 9.56
C THR A 224 22.22 15.17 10.09
N LEU A 225 22.27 15.02 11.42
CA LEU A 225 22.65 13.75 12.05
C LEU A 225 21.61 12.66 11.80
N ALA A 226 20.31 12.93 11.96
CA ALA A 226 19.27 11.92 11.76
C ALA A 226 19.28 11.39 10.31
N ILE A 227 19.31 12.28 9.32
CA ILE A 227 19.32 11.88 7.90
C ILE A 227 20.60 11.12 7.58
N ASN A 228 21.77 11.64 7.97
CA ASN A 228 23.05 10.97 7.72
C ASN A 228 23.21 9.67 8.51
N ALA A 229 22.53 9.49 9.64
CA ALA A 229 22.52 8.24 10.39
C ALA A 229 21.83 7.09 9.64
N GLY A 230 20.99 7.39 8.64
CA GLY A 230 20.23 6.41 7.88
C GLY A 230 18.72 6.44 8.13
N VAL A 231 18.21 7.43 8.87
CA VAL A 231 16.77 7.66 9.06
C VAL A 231 16.17 8.17 7.75
N ASP A 232 15.11 7.52 7.26
CA ASP A 232 14.45 7.83 5.99
C ASP A 232 13.26 8.77 6.16
N MET A 233 12.52 8.65 7.27
CA MET A 233 11.38 9.50 7.60
C MET A 233 11.62 10.18 8.95
N LEU A 234 11.39 11.49 9.00
CA LEU A 234 11.55 12.28 10.22
C LEU A 234 10.17 12.57 10.82
N LEU A 235 9.97 12.15 12.06
CA LEU A 235 8.75 12.42 12.81
C LEU A 235 8.90 13.72 13.59
N PHE A 236 7.96 14.64 13.38
CA PHE A 236 7.81 15.85 14.16
C PHE A 236 6.37 15.93 14.68
N GLY A 237 6.20 15.90 15.98
CA GLY A 237 4.93 16.22 16.63
C GLY A 237 4.54 17.69 16.42
N ASN A 238 3.31 18.03 16.78
CA ASN A 238 2.82 19.41 16.81
C ASN A 238 2.59 19.92 18.25
N GLN A 239 3.12 19.22 19.26
CA GLN A 239 2.76 19.41 20.67
C GLN A 239 3.85 20.12 21.49
N LEU A 240 5.13 19.91 21.15
CA LEU A 240 6.27 20.33 22.00
C LEU A 240 7.02 21.55 21.45
N ALA A 241 7.06 21.72 20.12
CA ALA A 241 7.67 22.88 19.48
C ALA A 241 6.92 23.31 18.21
N HIS A 242 7.08 24.57 17.81
CA HIS A 242 6.49 25.13 16.59
C HIS A 242 7.54 25.30 15.49
N ASN A 243 8.02 24.20 14.92
CA ASN A 243 8.73 24.26 13.63
C ASN A 243 7.69 24.20 12.51
N SER A 244 7.67 25.20 11.62
CA SER A 244 6.78 25.12 10.45
C SER A 244 7.31 24.07 9.47
N ILE A 245 6.40 23.40 8.74
CA ILE A 245 6.79 22.44 7.69
C ILE A 245 7.69 23.13 6.65
N ALA A 246 7.38 24.38 6.28
CA ALA A 246 8.20 25.16 5.35
C ALA A 246 9.63 25.32 5.85
N GLN A 247 9.82 25.67 7.13
CA GLN A 247 11.13 25.81 7.75
C GLN A 247 11.91 24.49 7.71
N LEU A 248 11.27 23.36 8.02
CA LEU A 248 11.93 22.04 7.98
C LEU A 248 12.41 21.69 6.57
N VAL A 249 11.55 21.88 5.56
CA VAL A 249 11.86 21.59 4.15
C VAL A 249 12.99 22.50 3.65
N GLU A 250 12.91 23.80 3.93
CA GLU A 250 13.94 24.77 3.53
C GLU A 250 15.29 24.48 4.18
N THR A 251 15.29 24.11 5.47
CA THR A 251 16.50 23.73 6.20
C THR A 251 17.14 22.48 5.59
N ILE A 252 16.36 21.42 5.33
CA ILE A 252 16.87 20.21 4.67
C ILE A 252 17.43 20.55 3.28
N ALA A 253 16.72 21.36 2.50
CA ALA A 253 17.18 21.77 1.17
C ALA A 253 18.50 22.56 1.25
N ALA A 254 18.65 23.45 2.24
CA ALA A 254 19.90 24.17 2.48
C ALA A 254 21.05 23.22 2.85
N LEU A 255 20.81 22.26 3.76
CA LEU A 255 21.80 21.26 4.17
C LEU A 255 22.24 20.35 3.01
N VAL A 256 21.35 20.08 2.04
CA VAL A 256 21.70 19.37 0.80
C VAL A 256 22.55 20.24 -0.12
N ARG A 257 22.22 21.53 -0.28
CA ARG A 257 23.00 22.46 -1.11
C ARG A 257 24.42 22.66 -0.57
N THR A 258 24.60 22.71 0.74
CA THR A 258 25.91 22.81 1.40
C THR A 258 26.66 21.49 1.49
N GLN A 259 26.07 20.39 0.97
CA GLN A 259 26.59 19.02 1.06
C GLN A 259 26.76 18.47 2.48
N ALA A 260 26.20 19.14 3.49
CA ALA A 260 26.09 18.58 4.85
C ALA A 260 25.23 17.31 4.86
N ILE A 261 24.25 17.22 3.95
CA ILE A 261 23.51 16.01 3.63
C ILE A 261 23.76 15.66 2.16
N PRO A 262 24.34 14.48 1.85
CA PRO A 262 24.52 14.06 0.46
C PRO A 262 23.17 13.87 -0.26
N ILE A 263 23.03 14.38 -1.49
CA ILE A 263 21.80 14.17 -2.29
C ILE A 263 21.49 12.68 -2.52
N THR A 264 22.53 11.84 -2.59
CA THR A 264 22.40 10.39 -2.73
C THR A 264 21.66 9.77 -1.55
N ARG A 265 21.82 10.32 -0.33
CA ARG A 265 21.09 9.90 0.87
C ARG A 265 19.59 10.18 0.75
N ILE A 266 19.23 11.37 0.25
CA ILE A 266 17.82 11.72 -0.02
C ILE A 266 17.20 10.80 -1.08
N GLN A 267 17.92 10.55 -2.17
CA GLN A 267 17.46 9.65 -3.25
C GLN A 267 17.29 8.20 -2.78
N GLU A 268 18.12 7.75 -1.86
CA GLU A 268 18.01 6.42 -1.24
C GLU A 268 16.77 6.31 -0.35
N SER A 269 16.52 7.28 0.54
CA SER A 269 15.30 7.34 1.35
C SER A 269 14.05 7.42 0.49
N TYR A 270 14.05 8.29 -0.52
CA TYR A 270 12.93 8.43 -1.44
C TYR A 270 12.57 7.12 -2.13
N ARG A 271 13.56 6.33 -2.58
CA ARG A 271 13.33 5.01 -3.17
C ARG A 271 12.68 4.04 -2.18
N ARG A 272 13.10 4.03 -0.92
CA ARG A 272 12.50 3.18 0.12
C ARG A 272 11.07 3.58 0.44
N ILE A 273 10.82 4.88 0.61
CA ILE A 273 9.48 5.42 0.89
C ILE A 273 8.54 5.16 -0.28
N ASN A 274 8.98 5.39 -1.51
CA ASN A 274 8.17 5.05 -2.69
C ASN A 274 7.89 3.56 -2.79
N ALA A 275 8.88 2.70 -2.56
CA ALA A 275 8.67 1.26 -2.55
C ALA A 275 7.66 0.85 -1.47
N LEU A 276 7.73 1.46 -0.28
CA LEU A 276 6.75 1.28 0.80
C LEU A 276 5.34 1.69 0.35
N LEU A 277 5.19 2.85 -0.29
CA LEU A 277 3.88 3.36 -0.75
C LEU A 277 3.32 2.59 -1.96
N GLN A 278 4.15 1.82 -2.67
CA GLN A 278 3.77 1.02 -3.83
C GLN A 278 3.62 -0.48 -3.50
N ARG A 279 3.69 -0.85 -2.22
CA ARG A 279 3.58 -2.22 -1.75
C ARG A 279 2.24 -2.86 -2.12
N SER A 280 2.32 -4.08 -2.66
CA SER A 280 1.17 -4.89 -3.09
C SER A 280 0.50 -5.68 -1.96
N ASP A 281 1.05 -5.65 -0.74
CA ASP A 281 0.50 -6.34 0.44
C ASP A 281 -0.43 -5.46 1.29
N ILE A 282 -0.70 -4.23 0.85
CA ILE A 282 -1.92 -3.51 1.23
C ILE A 282 -3.05 -4.16 0.41
N PRO A 283 -4.07 -4.79 1.03
CA PRO A 283 -5.16 -5.42 0.31
C PRO A 283 -5.76 -4.42 -0.65
N LEU A 284 -5.80 -4.81 -1.93
CA LEU A 284 -6.49 -4.03 -2.93
C LEU A 284 -7.97 -3.95 -2.54
N SER A 285 -8.44 -2.76 -2.15
CA SER A 285 -9.85 -2.55 -1.86
C SER A 285 -10.62 -2.59 -3.18
N ILE A 286 -11.45 -3.61 -3.34
CA ILE A 286 -12.31 -3.82 -4.51
C ILE A 286 -13.75 -3.81 -3.99
N ILE A 287 -14.55 -2.86 -4.47
CA ILE A 287 -15.96 -2.73 -4.12
C ILE A 287 -16.79 -3.52 -5.13
N ASP A 288 -17.59 -4.48 -4.68
CA ASP A 288 -18.53 -5.17 -5.55
C ASP A 288 -19.68 -4.24 -5.93
N ARG A 289 -19.80 -3.97 -7.24
CA ARG A 289 -20.89 -3.20 -7.84
C ARG A 289 -21.36 -3.91 -9.11
N PRO A 290 -22.05 -5.05 -8.98
CA PRO A 290 -22.34 -5.91 -10.11
C PRO A 290 -23.27 -5.24 -11.12
N ILE A 291 -23.01 -5.46 -12.41
CA ILE A 291 -23.93 -5.14 -13.50
C ILE A 291 -25.02 -6.22 -13.60
N ASP A 292 -26.09 -5.95 -14.36
CA ASP A 292 -27.16 -6.93 -14.56
C ASP A 292 -26.63 -8.10 -15.38
N PHE A 293 -26.38 -9.24 -14.74
CA PHE A 293 -25.81 -10.43 -15.38
C PHE A 293 -26.74 -11.64 -15.25
N GLY A 294 -27.97 -11.48 -15.76
CA GLY A 294 -29.02 -12.49 -15.71
C GLY A 294 -28.92 -13.55 -16.80
N THR A 295 -29.95 -14.41 -16.85
CA THR A 295 -30.07 -15.49 -17.84
C THR A 295 -30.07 -14.97 -19.28
N LYS A 296 -30.61 -13.76 -19.51
CA LYS A 296 -30.65 -13.12 -20.82
C LYS A 296 -29.25 -12.72 -21.29
N ARG A 297 -28.46 -12.00 -20.48
CA ARG A 297 -27.06 -11.68 -20.82
C ARG A 297 -26.21 -12.93 -20.98
N LEU A 298 -26.41 -13.97 -20.16
CA LEU A 298 -25.73 -15.26 -20.32
C LEU A 298 -26.05 -15.92 -21.67
N ALA A 299 -27.32 -15.96 -22.08
CA ALA A 299 -27.72 -16.49 -23.38
C ALA A 299 -27.13 -15.69 -24.55
N MET A 300 -27.21 -14.36 -24.50
CA MET A 300 -26.63 -13.49 -25.53
C MET A 300 -25.10 -13.57 -25.58
N THR A 301 -24.43 -13.81 -24.46
CA THR A 301 -22.96 -14.02 -24.41
C THR A 301 -22.59 -15.33 -25.09
N ARG A 302 -23.33 -16.43 -24.85
CA ARG A 302 -23.12 -17.69 -25.57
C ARG A 302 -23.38 -17.56 -27.06
N GLN A 303 -24.43 -16.83 -27.44
CA GLN A 303 -24.70 -16.52 -28.85
C GLN A 303 -23.57 -15.72 -29.48
N TYR A 304 -23.06 -14.69 -28.80
CA TYR A 304 -21.92 -13.91 -29.27
C TYR A 304 -20.69 -14.80 -29.48
N ILE A 305 -20.38 -15.69 -28.52
CA ILE A 305 -19.25 -16.64 -28.63
C ILE A 305 -19.42 -17.54 -29.85
N GLN A 306 -20.63 -18.06 -30.09
CA GLN A 306 -20.89 -18.89 -31.27
C GLN A 306 -20.72 -18.10 -32.57
N GLN A 307 -21.25 -16.87 -32.64
CA GLN A 307 -21.22 -16.06 -33.85
C GLN A 307 -19.81 -15.57 -34.19
N HIS A 308 -19.08 -15.09 -33.19
CA HIS A 308 -17.80 -14.40 -33.40
C HIS A 308 -16.57 -15.31 -33.26
N TYR A 309 -16.68 -16.42 -32.53
CA TYR A 309 -15.56 -17.32 -32.25
C TYR A 309 -15.76 -18.74 -32.77
N ASP A 310 -16.88 -19.00 -33.46
CA ASP A 310 -17.29 -20.32 -33.96
C ASP A 310 -17.23 -21.42 -32.89
N ARG A 311 -17.77 -21.12 -31.71
CA ARG A 311 -17.71 -21.99 -30.53
C ARG A 311 -19.07 -22.17 -29.87
N ASN A 312 -19.52 -23.42 -29.77
CA ASN A 312 -20.69 -23.76 -28.99
C ASN A 312 -20.25 -24.12 -27.56
N VAL A 313 -20.75 -23.37 -26.57
CA VAL A 313 -20.28 -23.48 -25.18
C VAL A 313 -21.46 -23.61 -24.20
N SER A 314 -21.28 -24.45 -23.18
CA SER A 314 -22.25 -24.59 -22.08
C SER A 314 -22.08 -23.49 -21.02
N THR A 315 -20.87 -22.95 -20.85
CA THR A 315 -20.57 -21.85 -19.94
C THR A 315 -19.82 -20.73 -20.68
N ILE A 316 -19.83 -19.53 -20.11
CA ILE A 316 -19.07 -18.38 -20.63
C ILE A 316 -17.73 -18.19 -19.91
N THR A 317 -17.25 -19.25 -19.24
CA THR A 317 -16.04 -19.16 -18.43
C THR A 317 -14.80 -18.97 -19.31
N ILE A 318 -13.90 -18.11 -18.87
CA ILE A 318 -12.63 -17.83 -19.55
C ILE A 318 -11.44 -18.18 -18.64
N GLU A 319 -10.29 -18.42 -19.26
CA GLU A 319 -9.00 -18.43 -18.58
C GLU A 319 -8.25 -17.14 -18.96
N PRO A 320 -8.10 -16.16 -18.04
CA PRO A 320 -7.46 -14.89 -18.35
C PRO A 320 -6.01 -15.06 -18.80
N LYS A 321 -5.69 -14.55 -20.01
CA LYS A 321 -4.34 -14.44 -20.57
C LYS A 321 -3.91 -13.00 -20.83
N ILE A 322 -4.87 -12.07 -20.90
CA ILE A 322 -4.66 -10.68 -21.27
C ILE A 322 -5.37 -9.77 -20.26
N ILE A 323 -4.71 -8.69 -19.85
CA ILE A 323 -5.38 -7.54 -19.23
C ILE A 323 -5.47 -6.43 -20.28
N VAL A 324 -6.69 -5.91 -20.49
CA VAL A 324 -6.96 -4.81 -21.43
C VAL A 324 -7.42 -3.59 -20.64
N LEU A 325 -6.69 -2.50 -20.75
CA LEU A 325 -7.03 -1.23 -20.13
C LEU A 325 -7.82 -0.37 -21.12
N HIS A 326 -8.89 0.24 -20.64
CA HIS A 326 -9.83 1.06 -21.38
C HIS A 326 -10.05 2.41 -20.69
N TRP A 327 -10.69 3.34 -21.40
CA TRP A 327 -11.42 4.43 -20.77
C TRP A 327 -12.89 4.40 -21.18
N THR A 328 -13.75 5.04 -20.40
CA THR A 328 -15.20 5.00 -20.64
C THR A 328 -15.69 6.03 -21.67
N ALA A 329 -14.87 7.04 -21.96
CA ALA A 329 -15.27 8.28 -22.67
C ALA A 329 -16.40 9.06 -21.96
N VAL A 330 -16.63 8.77 -20.68
CA VAL A 330 -17.67 9.39 -19.84
C VAL A 330 -16.99 9.85 -18.55
N MET A 331 -17.18 11.13 -18.21
CA MET A 331 -16.52 11.75 -17.05
C MET A 331 -17.18 11.40 -15.72
N ASP A 332 -18.48 11.14 -15.71
CA ASP A 332 -19.24 10.77 -14.51
C ASP A 332 -19.23 9.26 -14.26
N GLU A 333 -18.96 8.86 -13.03
CA GLU A 333 -18.86 7.46 -12.62
C GLU A 333 -20.19 6.71 -12.73
N ASN A 334 -21.30 7.35 -12.33
CA ASN A 334 -22.61 6.72 -12.35
C ASN A 334 -23.11 6.56 -13.78
N ASP A 335 -22.85 7.53 -14.65
CA ASP A 335 -23.21 7.44 -16.05
C ASP A 335 -22.36 6.39 -16.78
N ALA A 336 -21.05 6.31 -16.49
CA ALA A 336 -20.21 5.23 -16.97
C ALA A 336 -20.73 3.85 -16.53
N PHE A 337 -21.12 3.70 -15.26
CA PHE A 337 -21.72 2.46 -14.75
C PHE A 337 -23.04 2.11 -15.48
N LYS A 338 -23.95 3.08 -15.64
CA LYS A 338 -25.23 2.86 -16.34
C LYS A 338 -25.04 2.33 -17.77
N ARG A 339 -23.97 2.74 -18.47
CA ARG A 339 -23.65 2.24 -19.83
C ARG A 339 -23.32 0.74 -19.85
N LEU A 340 -22.76 0.21 -18.77
CA LEU A 340 -22.38 -1.20 -18.64
C LEU A 340 -23.47 -2.05 -17.96
N GLN A 341 -24.32 -1.40 -17.16
CA GLN A 341 -25.31 -2.05 -16.30
C GLN A 341 -26.25 -2.97 -17.07
N GLY A 342 -26.99 -2.41 -18.03
CA GLY A 342 -28.07 -3.13 -18.72
C GLY A 342 -27.60 -4.24 -19.65
N GLU A 343 -28.40 -5.30 -19.79
CA GLU A 343 -28.03 -6.50 -20.56
C GLU A 343 -28.00 -6.29 -22.09
N THR A 344 -28.82 -5.37 -22.60
CA THR A 344 -29.04 -5.14 -24.05
C THR A 344 -28.38 -3.84 -24.49
N LEU A 345 -27.77 -3.89 -25.68
CA LEU A 345 -27.05 -2.76 -26.26
C LEU A 345 -27.96 -1.54 -26.41
N PHE A 346 -27.44 -0.36 -26.08
CA PHE A 346 -28.16 0.90 -26.23
C PHE A 346 -28.38 1.25 -27.71
N ARG A 347 -29.50 1.91 -28.02
CA ARG A 347 -29.88 2.27 -29.40
C ARG A 347 -28.93 3.26 -30.08
N ASP A 348 -28.18 4.03 -29.29
CA ASP A 348 -27.18 4.99 -29.77
C ASP A 348 -25.85 4.32 -30.18
N ARG A 349 -25.74 2.99 -30.08
CA ARG A 349 -24.55 2.20 -30.44
C ARG A 349 -24.69 1.47 -31.76
N SER A 350 -25.07 2.21 -32.81
CA SER A 350 -25.18 1.66 -34.17
C SER A 350 -23.84 1.14 -34.72
N ASP A 351 -22.71 1.63 -34.19
CA ASP A 351 -21.35 1.22 -34.56
C ASP A 351 -21.04 -0.26 -34.32
N ILE A 352 -21.78 -0.92 -33.41
CA ILE A 352 -21.57 -2.33 -33.03
C ILE A 352 -22.87 -3.13 -32.95
N ALA A 353 -23.99 -2.57 -33.43
CA ALA A 353 -25.31 -3.20 -33.36
C ALA A 353 -25.41 -4.45 -34.25
N ASP A 354 -24.73 -4.44 -35.40
CA ASP A 354 -24.71 -5.57 -36.35
C ASP A 354 -24.01 -6.81 -35.76
N ALA A 355 -23.08 -6.60 -34.83
CA ALA A 355 -22.42 -7.67 -34.06
C ALA A 355 -23.26 -8.19 -32.88
N GLY A 356 -24.55 -7.87 -32.85
CA GLY A 356 -25.52 -8.43 -31.91
C GLY A 356 -25.93 -7.51 -30.76
N GLN A 357 -27.04 -7.89 -30.13
CA GLN A 357 -27.74 -7.10 -29.11
C GLN A 357 -27.16 -7.19 -27.70
N LEU A 358 -26.14 -8.03 -27.48
CA LEU A 358 -25.44 -8.13 -26.20
C LEU A 358 -24.81 -6.79 -25.83
N ASN A 359 -25.14 -6.18 -24.69
CA ASN A 359 -24.47 -4.93 -24.32
C ASN A 359 -22.98 -5.15 -24.04
N VAL A 360 -22.18 -4.09 -24.15
CA VAL A 360 -20.79 -4.08 -23.69
C VAL A 360 -20.72 -4.29 -22.17
N SER A 361 -19.63 -4.89 -21.70
CA SER A 361 -19.37 -5.14 -20.29
C SER A 361 -17.87 -5.22 -20.03
N ALA A 362 -17.44 -4.96 -18.79
CA ALA A 362 -16.07 -5.11 -18.34
C ALA A 362 -16.04 -5.71 -16.93
N HIS A 363 -14.89 -6.21 -16.50
CA HIS A 363 -14.75 -6.87 -15.20
C HIS A 363 -14.58 -5.86 -14.07
N PHE A 364 -13.84 -4.80 -14.35
CA PHE A 364 -13.56 -3.73 -13.39
C PHE A 364 -13.84 -2.36 -13.97
N MET A 365 -14.19 -1.43 -13.10
CA MET A 365 -14.23 0.01 -13.39
C MET A 365 -13.41 0.75 -12.33
N VAL A 366 -12.61 1.74 -12.77
CA VAL A 366 -11.76 2.57 -11.92
C VAL A 366 -12.24 4.02 -12.02
N ALA A 367 -12.76 4.54 -10.90
CA ALA A 367 -13.20 5.92 -10.80
C ALA A 367 -12.02 6.90 -10.88
N ARG A 368 -12.34 8.18 -11.09
CA ARG A 368 -11.34 9.27 -11.21
C ARG A 368 -10.42 9.37 -9.99
N ASP A 369 -10.92 9.05 -8.80
CA ASP A 369 -10.18 9.05 -7.53
C ASP A 369 -9.36 7.76 -7.29
N GLY A 370 -9.43 6.79 -8.20
CA GLY A 370 -8.76 5.49 -8.08
C GLY A 370 -9.58 4.40 -7.38
N THR A 371 -10.83 4.66 -6.97
CA THR A 371 -11.73 3.63 -6.43
C THR A 371 -11.96 2.53 -7.47
N ILE A 372 -11.79 1.26 -7.06
CA ILE A 372 -11.93 0.09 -7.94
C ILE A 372 -13.26 -0.62 -7.64
N TYR A 373 -14.09 -0.75 -8.67
CA TYR A 373 -15.32 -1.52 -8.63
C TYR A 373 -15.17 -2.82 -9.42
N ARG A 374 -15.60 -3.94 -8.84
CA ARG A 374 -15.78 -5.22 -9.56
C ARG A 374 -17.23 -5.32 -10.04
N LEU A 375 -17.38 -5.44 -11.36
CA LEU A 375 -18.68 -5.42 -12.04
C LEU A 375 -19.23 -6.81 -12.35
N MET A 376 -18.35 -7.80 -12.48
CA MET A 376 -18.73 -9.18 -12.80
C MET A 376 -17.58 -10.14 -12.42
N PRO A 377 -17.82 -11.46 -12.36
CA PRO A 377 -16.76 -12.43 -12.06
C PRO A 377 -15.60 -12.34 -13.05
N GLU A 378 -14.37 -12.34 -12.52
CA GLU A 378 -13.08 -12.22 -13.25
C GLU A 378 -12.84 -13.35 -14.28
N THR A 379 -13.61 -14.43 -14.20
CA THR A 379 -13.50 -15.62 -15.06
C THR A 379 -14.70 -15.79 -15.97
N TRP A 380 -15.56 -14.79 -16.14
CA TRP A 380 -16.69 -14.82 -17.08
C TRP A 380 -16.39 -13.90 -18.26
N MET A 381 -16.68 -14.32 -19.49
CA MET A 381 -16.46 -13.47 -20.66
C MET A 381 -17.26 -12.17 -20.56
N ALA A 382 -16.57 -11.04 -20.73
CA ALA A 382 -17.14 -9.72 -20.90
C ALA A 382 -17.05 -9.29 -22.39
N ARG A 383 -18.00 -8.48 -22.90
CA ARG A 383 -17.93 -7.91 -24.26
C ARG A 383 -17.25 -6.52 -24.19
N HIS A 384 -15.93 -6.47 -24.23
CA HIS A 384 -15.15 -5.21 -24.15
C HIS A 384 -14.12 -5.01 -25.27
N VAL A 385 -13.63 -6.08 -25.89
CA VAL A 385 -12.56 -6.04 -26.89
C VAL A 385 -12.78 -7.08 -27.98
N ILE A 386 -12.91 -6.62 -29.22
CA ILE A 386 -13.18 -7.51 -30.35
C ILE A 386 -12.03 -8.53 -30.50
N GLY A 387 -12.38 -9.80 -30.76
CA GLY A 387 -11.43 -10.89 -30.95
C GLY A 387 -10.74 -11.45 -29.70
N LEU A 388 -10.71 -10.71 -28.58
CA LEU A 388 -9.94 -11.12 -27.39
C LEU A 388 -10.79 -11.45 -26.16
N ASN A 389 -12.09 -11.13 -26.17
CA ASN A 389 -12.99 -11.28 -25.01
C ASN A 389 -12.92 -12.65 -24.30
N TYR A 390 -12.71 -13.73 -25.04
CA TYR A 390 -12.68 -15.09 -24.49
C TYR A 390 -11.39 -15.44 -23.73
N SER A 391 -10.46 -14.48 -23.59
CA SER A 391 -9.18 -14.67 -22.89
C SER A 391 -8.71 -13.41 -22.14
N SER A 392 -9.56 -12.40 -22.01
CA SER A 392 -9.18 -11.09 -21.47
C SER A 392 -10.01 -10.63 -20.29
N ILE A 393 -9.35 -9.90 -19.39
CA ILE A 393 -9.98 -9.09 -18.36
C ILE A 393 -9.92 -7.62 -18.79
N GLY A 394 -11.08 -7.00 -18.94
CA GLY A 394 -11.25 -5.57 -19.21
C GLY A 394 -11.33 -4.72 -17.95
N ILE A 395 -10.59 -3.62 -17.92
CA ILE A 395 -10.59 -2.60 -16.86
C ILE A 395 -10.94 -1.23 -17.47
N GLU A 396 -12.08 -0.68 -17.08
CA GLU A 396 -12.62 0.59 -17.59
C GLU A 396 -12.24 1.76 -16.69
N ASN A 397 -11.50 2.75 -17.19
CA ASN A 397 -11.17 3.96 -16.43
C ASN A 397 -12.16 5.08 -16.74
N VAL A 398 -12.85 5.61 -15.72
CA VAL A 398 -13.75 6.75 -15.89
C VAL A 398 -12.96 7.97 -16.39
N GLY A 399 -13.30 8.50 -17.55
CA GLY A 399 -12.56 9.58 -18.20
C GLY A 399 -12.44 9.39 -19.71
N GLY A 400 -11.54 10.14 -20.34
CA GLY A 400 -11.32 10.09 -21.78
C GLY A 400 -12.33 10.87 -22.60
N GLU A 401 -12.86 11.98 -22.05
CA GLU A 401 -13.96 12.79 -22.59
C GLU A 401 -14.02 12.81 -24.13
N ASP A 402 -15.18 12.41 -24.66
CA ASP A 402 -15.49 12.29 -26.10
C ASP A 402 -14.54 11.41 -26.92
N ASN A 403 -13.73 10.54 -26.29
CA ASN A 403 -12.62 9.80 -26.91
C ASN A 403 -11.55 10.72 -27.55
N ILE A 404 -11.46 11.97 -27.11
CA ILE A 404 -10.54 12.96 -27.70
C ILE A 404 -9.29 13.13 -26.84
N LYS A 405 -9.45 13.20 -25.52
CA LYS A 405 -8.40 13.64 -24.61
C LYS A 405 -7.99 12.55 -23.63
N GLU A 406 -6.69 12.26 -23.57
CA GLU A 406 -6.11 11.45 -22.51
C GLU A 406 -5.99 12.27 -21.22
N ASP A 407 -6.87 11.99 -20.24
CA ASP A 407 -7.00 12.78 -19.01
C ASP A 407 -7.04 11.92 -17.72
N LEU A 408 -6.67 10.63 -17.82
CA LEU A 408 -6.67 9.69 -16.69
C LEU A 408 -5.76 10.16 -15.55
N THR A 409 -6.21 10.02 -14.30
CA THR A 409 -5.54 10.60 -13.14
C THR A 409 -4.33 9.77 -12.66
N PRO A 410 -3.41 10.38 -11.90
CA PRO A 410 -2.40 9.63 -11.15
C PRO A 410 -2.99 8.58 -10.19
N ALA A 411 -4.19 8.83 -9.65
CA ALA A 411 -4.87 7.87 -8.78
C ALA A 411 -5.32 6.62 -9.58
N GLN A 412 -5.86 6.81 -10.78
CA GLN A 412 -6.20 5.73 -11.70
C GLN A 412 -4.97 4.93 -12.12
N VAL A 413 -3.83 5.59 -12.38
CA VAL A 413 -2.57 4.91 -12.68
C VAL A 413 -2.15 3.99 -11.52
N ARG A 414 -2.18 4.49 -10.28
CA ARG A 414 -1.87 3.68 -9.08
C ARG A 414 -2.84 2.51 -8.91
N ALA A 415 -4.14 2.76 -9.08
CA ALA A 415 -5.17 1.72 -8.99
C ALA A 415 -4.96 0.63 -10.05
N ASN A 416 -4.62 0.98 -11.29
CA ASN A 416 -4.35 0.01 -12.35
C ASN A 416 -3.06 -0.77 -12.09
N ILE A 417 -2.00 -0.14 -11.59
CA ILE A 417 -0.77 -0.86 -11.17
C ILE A 417 -1.11 -1.92 -10.11
N ALA A 418 -1.87 -1.54 -9.09
CA ALA A 418 -2.26 -2.45 -8.03
C ALA A 418 -3.19 -3.57 -8.53
N LEU A 419 -4.16 -3.23 -9.39
CA LEU A 419 -5.09 -4.20 -9.98
C LEU A 419 -4.39 -5.18 -10.92
N VAL A 420 -3.45 -4.72 -11.75
CA VAL A 420 -2.64 -5.59 -12.62
C VAL A 420 -1.81 -6.57 -11.78
N ARG A 421 -1.20 -6.10 -10.68
CA ARG A 421 -0.47 -6.96 -9.73
C ARG A 421 -1.38 -8.01 -9.10
N TYR A 422 -2.53 -7.60 -8.58
CA TYR A 422 -3.54 -8.51 -8.02
C TYR A 422 -3.96 -9.58 -9.04
N LEU A 423 -4.27 -9.17 -10.27
CA LEU A 423 -4.70 -10.10 -11.33
C LEU A 423 -3.58 -11.05 -11.75
N LYS A 424 -2.34 -10.57 -11.89
CA LYS A 424 -1.20 -11.42 -12.25
C LYS A 424 -0.87 -12.42 -11.15
N GLN A 425 -0.98 -12.02 -9.89
CA GLN A 425 -0.80 -12.90 -8.75
C GLN A 425 -1.88 -13.99 -8.71
N LYS A 426 -3.14 -13.60 -8.88
CA LYS A 426 -4.30 -14.50 -8.85
C LYS A 426 -4.36 -15.43 -10.07
N TYR A 427 -3.97 -14.92 -11.24
CA TYR A 427 -3.93 -15.64 -12.51
C TYR A 427 -2.52 -15.58 -13.12
N PRO A 428 -1.60 -16.46 -12.67
CA PRO A 428 -0.23 -16.49 -13.17
C PRO A 428 -0.12 -16.68 -14.69
N GLY A 429 -1.16 -17.25 -15.31
CA GLY A 429 -1.28 -17.45 -16.76
C GLY A 429 -1.47 -16.18 -17.60
N ILE A 430 -1.72 -15.01 -16.98
CA ILE A 430 -1.77 -13.73 -17.68
C ILE A 430 -0.40 -13.39 -18.26
N LYS A 431 -0.32 -13.20 -19.58
CA LYS A 431 0.92 -12.92 -20.32
C LYS A 431 0.99 -11.49 -20.84
N TYR A 432 -0.14 -10.87 -21.16
CA TYR A 432 -0.17 -9.58 -21.86
C TYR A 432 -0.84 -8.48 -21.04
N LEU A 433 -0.30 -7.26 -21.18
CA LEU A 433 -0.92 -6.01 -20.71
C LEU A 433 -0.99 -5.02 -21.87
N ILE A 434 -2.20 -4.77 -22.36
CA ILE A 434 -2.44 -3.94 -23.55
C ILE A 434 -3.46 -2.84 -23.26
N GLY A 435 -3.35 -1.72 -23.96
CA GLY A 435 -4.41 -0.73 -24.08
C GLY A 435 -5.37 -1.12 -25.20
N HIS A 436 -6.62 -0.70 -25.11
CA HIS A 436 -7.61 -1.06 -26.12
C HIS A 436 -7.23 -0.61 -27.53
N HIS A 437 -6.61 0.56 -27.71
CA HIS A 437 -6.11 1.03 -29.02
C HIS A 437 -5.09 0.09 -29.67
N GLU A 438 -4.43 -0.76 -28.89
CA GLU A 438 -3.42 -1.71 -29.37
C GLU A 438 -4.02 -3.06 -29.80
N TYR A 439 -5.30 -3.34 -29.54
CA TYR A 439 -5.88 -4.69 -29.63
C TYR A 439 -5.70 -5.37 -31.00
N ARG A 440 -5.72 -4.60 -32.09
CA ARG A 440 -5.55 -5.13 -33.46
C ARG A 440 -4.17 -5.72 -33.73
N ALA A 441 -3.16 -5.32 -32.97
CA ALA A 441 -1.82 -5.93 -33.09
C ALA A 441 -1.83 -7.40 -32.60
N MET A 442 -2.85 -7.81 -31.85
CA MET A 442 -3.04 -9.19 -31.43
C MET A 442 -3.65 -10.09 -32.51
N GLU A 443 -4.09 -9.56 -33.66
CA GLU A 443 -4.69 -10.35 -34.77
C GLU A 443 -3.74 -11.47 -35.27
N SER A 444 -2.43 -11.29 -35.11
CA SER A 444 -1.41 -12.29 -35.46
C SER A 444 -1.23 -13.41 -34.41
N THR A 445 -1.90 -13.30 -33.25
CA THR A 445 -1.71 -14.22 -32.13
C THR A 445 -2.77 -15.32 -32.11
N PRO A 446 -2.46 -16.51 -31.56
CA PRO A 446 -3.47 -17.55 -31.34
C PRO A 446 -4.59 -17.17 -30.36
N LEU A 447 -4.47 -16.03 -29.67
CA LEU A 447 -5.50 -15.52 -28.76
C LEU A 447 -6.61 -14.76 -29.50
N TRP A 448 -6.38 -14.38 -30.75
CA TRP A 448 -7.38 -13.73 -31.59
C TRP A 448 -8.38 -14.74 -32.14
N LEU A 449 -9.67 -14.56 -31.82
CA LEU A 449 -10.72 -15.51 -32.19
C LEU A 449 -11.76 -14.96 -33.16
N GLU A 450 -11.78 -13.65 -33.44
CA GLU A 450 -12.85 -13.05 -34.25
C GLU A 450 -12.81 -13.53 -35.70
N THR A 451 -13.88 -14.19 -36.12
CA THR A 451 -14.05 -14.79 -37.46
C THR A 451 -14.59 -13.81 -38.49
N ASP A 452 -15.35 -12.78 -38.08
CA ASP A 452 -15.82 -11.74 -38.99
C ASP A 452 -14.71 -10.71 -39.25
N GLN A 453 -14.22 -10.67 -40.49
CA GLN A 453 -13.17 -9.74 -40.91
C GLN A 453 -13.64 -8.29 -40.97
N SER A 454 -14.94 -8.05 -41.13
CA SER A 454 -15.53 -6.71 -41.23
C SER A 454 -15.71 -6.05 -39.86
N TYR A 455 -15.81 -6.83 -38.79
CA TYR A 455 -16.06 -6.33 -37.46
C TYR A 455 -14.78 -5.83 -36.77
N ARG A 456 -14.33 -4.63 -37.09
CA ARG A 456 -13.16 -3.98 -36.46
C ARG A 456 -13.45 -2.51 -36.16
N THR A 457 -12.81 -1.98 -35.14
CA THR A 457 -12.90 -0.56 -34.77
C THR A 457 -11.51 0.06 -34.66
N ARG A 458 -11.43 1.39 -34.84
CA ARG A 458 -10.25 2.17 -34.47
C ARG A 458 -10.52 2.84 -33.13
N LYS A 459 -9.55 2.74 -32.24
CA LYS A 459 -9.66 3.16 -30.85
C LYS A 459 -8.45 4.01 -30.48
N LYS A 460 -8.64 4.94 -29.55
CA LYS A 460 -7.58 5.78 -28.98
C LYS A 460 -7.39 5.52 -27.48
N ASP A 461 -8.30 4.78 -26.86
CA ASP A 461 -8.31 4.50 -25.42
C ASP A 461 -7.29 3.44 -25.02
N PRO A 462 -6.70 3.49 -23.82
CA PRO A 462 -6.82 4.55 -22.80
C PRO A 462 -5.78 5.68 -22.98
N GLY A 463 -5.02 5.67 -24.07
CA GLY A 463 -3.89 6.58 -24.34
C GLY A 463 -2.52 5.97 -24.06
N GLU A 464 -1.51 6.48 -24.77
CA GLU A 464 -0.11 6.00 -24.72
C GLU A 464 0.59 6.40 -23.42
N THR A 465 0.29 7.58 -22.89
CA THR A 465 0.94 8.12 -21.68
C THR A 465 0.57 7.28 -20.46
N PHE A 466 -0.71 6.98 -20.31
CA PHE A 466 -1.28 6.14 -19.26
C PHE A 466 -0.74 4.72 -19.34
N MET A 467 -0.74 4.11 -20.54
CA MET A 467 -0.17 2.78 -20.73
C MET A 467 1.32 2.74 -20.35
N SER A 468 2.10 3.74 -20.73
CA SER A 468 3.52 3.85 -20.38
C SER A 468 3.73 3.94 -18.86
N GLN A 469 2.91 4.72 -18.15
CA GLN A 469 2.97 4.86 -16.69
C GLN A 469 2.61 3.55 -15.98
N VAL A 470 1.52 2.88 -16.37
CA VAL A 470 1.12 1.60 -15.78
C VAL A 470 2.18 0.53 -16.04
N ARG A 471 2.64 0.37 -17.29
CA ARG A 471 3.68 -0.61 -17.66
C ARG A 471 4.98 -0.40 -16.87
N ARG A 472 5.37 0.85 -16.64
CA ARG A 472 6.54 1.18 -15.80
C ARG A 472 6.34 0.70 -14.37
N GLY A 473 5.14 0.88 -13.82
CA GLY A 473 4.79 0.48 -12.47
C GLY A 473 4.69 -1.03 -12.25
N VAL A 474 4.60 -1.83 -13.32
CA VAL A 474 4.53 -3.31 -13.26
C VAL A 474 5.63 -4.00 -14.05
N ARG A 475 6.74 -3.31 -14.33
CA ARG A 475 7.82 -3.81 -15.20
C ARG A 475 8.41 -5.14 -14.71
N ASP A 476 8.49 -5.31 -13.40
CA ASP A 476 8.94 -6.53 -12.71
C ASP A 476 8.04 -7.75 -12.97
N LEU A 477 6.78 -7.56 -13.35
CA LEU A 477 5.87 -8.66 -13.69
C LEU A 477 6.15 -9.28 -15.06
N MET A 478 7.03 -8.65 -15.87
CA MET A 478 7.42 -9.11 -17.20
C MET A 478 6.23 -9.38 -18.15
N LEU A 479 5.17 -8.57 -18.03
CA LEU A 479 4.01 -8.64 -18.93
C LEU A 479 4.38 -8.16 -20.33
N GLN A 480 3.93 -8.90 -21.34
CA GLN A 480 4.22 -8.65 -22.74
C GLN A 480 3.33 -7.52 -23.29
N GLN A 481 3.92 -6.73 -24.17
CA GLN A 481 3.21 -5.80 -25.05
C GLN A 481 2.63 -6.57 -26.25
N PRO A 482 1.68 -6.00 -27.00
CA PRO A 482 1.24 -6.60 -28.26
C PRO A 482 2.43 -6.88 -29.20
N PRO A 483 2.35 -7.89 -30.07
CA PRO A 483 3.35 -8.10 -31.11
C PRO A 483 3.50 -6.84 -31.97
N ARG A 484 4.73 -6.49 -32.35
CA ARG A 484 4.92 -5.46 -33.39
C ARG A 484 4.29 -5.98 -34.68
N LYS A 485 3.52 -5.15 -35.37
CA LYS A 485 3.07 -5.48 -36.72
C LYS A 485 4.32 -5.84 -37.55
N ALA A 486 4.28 -6.98 -38.23
CA ALA A 486 5.16 -7.16 -39.38
C ALA A 486 4.83 -6.02 -40.35
N GLU A 487 5.86 -5.25 -40.74
CA GLU A 487 5.73 -4.16 -41.71
C GLU A 487 5.19 -4.64 -43.05
#